data_AF-A0A1P8X5P0-F1
#
_entry.id   AF-A0A1P8X5P0-F1
#
_cell.length_a   1.000
_cell.length_b   1.000
_cell.length_c   1.000
_cell.angle_alpha   90.00
_cell.angle_beta   90.00
_cell.angle_gamma   90.00
#
_symmetry.space_group_name_H-M   'P 1'
#
loop_
_entity.id
_entity.type
_entity.pdbx_description
1 polymer ?
#
loop_
_entity_poly.entity_id
_entity_poly.type
_entity_poly.pdbx_seq_one_letter_code
_entity_poly.pdbx_strand_id
1 'polypeptide(L)' 'MWTVCETHAELNGRDLGPVAALAEQARLGAFCLPQRGVAVVGQGRFDAFDPLRHVSAEL' A
#
# COMPACT_ATOMS: atom_id res chain seq x y z
N MET A 1 12.44 15.50 -12.42
CA MET A 1 12.19 14.59 -11.28
C MET A 1 11.51 15.40 -10.20
N TRP A 2 10.35 14.96 -9.73
CA TRP A 2 9.63 15.60 -8.62
C TRP A 2 9.81 14.76 -7.37
N THR A 3 10.09 15.42 -6.26
CA THR A 3 10.26 14.77 -4.96
C THR A 3 9.02 15.05 -4.13
N VAL A 4 8.41 14.01 -3.58
CA VAL A 4 7.39 14.16 -2.55
C VAL A 4 8.11 14.44 -1.24
N CYS A 5 7.97 15.66 -0.72
CA CYS A 5 8.66 16.07 0.50
C CYS A 5 7.96 15.58 1.77
N GLU A 6 6.65 15.34 1.70
CA GLU A 6 5.82 14.97 2.84
C GLU A 6 4.60 14.15 2.37
N THR A 7 4.20 13.16 3.16
CA THR A 7 2.95 12.41 2.98
C THR A 7 2.29 12.18 4.32
N HIS A 8 0.97 12.21 4.35
CA HIS A 8 0.17 11.78 5.50
C HIS A 8 -0.86 10.73 5.03
N ALA A 9 -1.38 9.93 5.97
CA ALA A 9 -2.41 8.95 5.68
C ALA A 9 -3.53 9.03 6.72
N GLU A 10 -4.77 9.06 6.24
CA GLU A 10 -5.98 9.05 7.06
C GLU A 10 -6.88 7.87 6.67
N LEU A 11 -7.48 7.21 7.66
CA LEU A 11 -8.49 6.17 7.47
C LEU A 11 -9.72 6.49 8.31
N ASN A 12 -10.87 6.66 7.65
CA ASN A 12 -12.13 7.04 8.32
C ASN A 12 -11.99 8.31 9.19
N GLY A 13 -11.20 9.28 8.72
CA GLY A 13 -10.91 10.52 9.44
C GLY A 13 -9.90 10.39 10.59
N ARG A 14 -9.26 9.22 10.74
CA ARG A 14 -8.19 9.01 11.72
C ARG A 14 -6.82 9.07 11.04
N ASP A 15 -5.98 10.01 11.48
CA ASP A 15 -4.56 10.05 11.11
C ASP A 15 -3.85 8.78 11.58
N LEU A 16 -3.10 8.16 10.65
CA LEU A 16 -2.31 6.95 10.86
C LEU A 16 -0.89 7.25 11.37
N GLY A 17 -0.54 8.53 11.48
CA GLY A 17 0.72 9.00 12.04
C GLY A 17 1.84 9.15 11.01
N PRO A 18 3.07 9.36 11.48
CA PRO A 18 4.20 9.66 10.61
C PRO A 18 4.57 8.46 9.74
N VAL A 19 5.11 8.75 8.55
CA VAL A 19 5.69 7.74 7.68
C VAL A 19 6.84 7.03 8.41
N ALA A 20 6.69 5.72 8.59
CA ALA A 20 7.68 4.86 9.21
C ALA A 20 7.68 3.48 8.56
N ALA A 21 8.74 2.71 8.84
CA ALA A 21 8.75 1.29 8.54
C ALA A 21 7.57 0.60 9.24
N LEU A 22 6.87 -0.28 8.52
CA LEU A 22 5.84 -1.13 9.11
C LEU A 22 6.49 -2.09 10.09
N ALA A 23 5.85 -2.28 11.25
CA ALA A 23 6.31 -3.24 12.25
C ALA A 23 6.37 -4.67 11.70
N GLU A 24 5.44 -5.00 10.79
CA GLU A 24 5.41 -6.24 10.03
C GLU A 24 5.45 -5.96 8.52
N GLN A 25 6.24 -6.75 7.80
CA GLN A 25 6.43 -6.59 6.36
C GLN A 25 5.16 -6.95 5.59
N ALA A 26 4.50 -5.95 5.01
CA ALA A 26 3.33 -6.17 4.16
C ALA A 26 3.68 -7.00 2.91
N ARG A 27 2.76 -7.89 2.54
CA ARG A 27 2.85 -8.75 1.36
C ARG A 27 1.61 -8.63 0.49
N LEU A 28 1.81 -8.65 -0.82
CA LEU A 28 0.77 -8.78 -1.83
C LEU A 28 0.91 -10.16 -2.47
N GLY A 29 0.18 -11.15 -1.93
CA GLY A 29 0.39 -12.56 -2.27
C GLY A 29 1.83 -12.98 -1.94
N ALA A 30 2.57 -13.45 -2.94
CA ALA A 30 3.98 -13.84 -2.76
C ALA A 30 4.96 -12.65 -2.72
N PHE A 31 4.52 -11.43 -3.07
CA PHE A 31 5.37 -10.26 -3.24
C PHE A 31 5.51 -9.43 -1.97
N CYS A 32 6.73 -9.16 -1.51
CA CYS A 32 6.99 -8.24 -0.40
C CYS A 32 7.24 -6.84 -0.94
N LEU A 33 6.41 -5.86 -0.55
CA LEU A 33 6.60 -4.48 -1.00
C LEU A 33 7.83 -3.86 -0.30
N PRO A 34 8.71 -3.13 -1.01
CA PRO A 34 9.80 -2.44 -0.35
C PRO A 34 9.25 -1.37 0.60
N GLN A 35 9.69 -1.36 1.87
CA GLN A 35 9.34 -0.29 2.82
C GLN A 35 10.16 0.98 2.62
N ARG A 36 11.26 0.89 1.86
CA ARG A 36 12.15 2.00 1.51
C ARG A 36 12.58 1.84 0.05
N GLY A 37 12.68 2.95 -0.67
CA GLY A 37 13.06 2.96 -2.09
C GLY A 37 11.85 3.09 -3.01
N VAL A 38 11.99 2.62 -4.24
CA VAL A 38 10.98 2.79 -5.31
C VAL A 38 10.44 1.42 -5.72
N ALA A 39 9.12 1.26 -5.67
CA ALA A 39 8.42 0.16 -6.33
C ALA A 39 7.96 0.64 -7.71
N VAL A 40 8.33 -0.07 -8.77
CA VAL A 40 7.90 0.24 -10.14
C VAL A 40 6.85 -0.77 -10.56
N VAL A 41 5.65 -0.28 -10.88
CA VAL A 41 4.56 -1.07 -11.43
C VAL A 41 4.36 -0.64 -12.88
N GLY A 42 4.59 -1.55 -13.83
CA GLY A 42 4.47 -1.23 -15.26
C GLY A 42 3.03 -0.90 -15.68
N GLN A 43 2.07 -1.67 -15.16
CA GLN A 43 0.63 -1.43 -15.34
C GLN A 43 -0.09 -1.87 -14.06
N GLY A 44 -1.01 -1.04 -13.57
CA GLY A 44 -1.86 -1.35 -12.42
C GLY A 44 -3.31 -1.03 -12.76
N ARG A 45 -4.22 -1.93 -12.38
CA ARG A 45 -5.67 -1.70 -12.42
C ARG A 45 -6.19 -1.82 -11.00
N PHE A 46 -6.96 -0.83 -10.60
CA PHE A 46 -7.65 -0.81 -9.31
C PHE A 46 -9.15 -0.67 -9.61
N ASP A 47 -9.94 -1.48 -8.94
CA ASP A 47 -11.40 -1.46 -9.02
C ASP A 47 -11.99 -1.80 -7.65
N ALA A 48 -13.29 -1.54 -7.49
CA ALA A 48 -13.99 -1.86 -6.26
C ALA A 48 -13.89 -3.37 -5.98
N PHE A 49 -13.75 -3.73 -4.71
CA PHE A 49 -13.66 -5.13 -4.33
C PHE A 49 -14.94 -5.88 -4.74
N ASP A 50 -14.82 -6.84 -5.65
CA ASP A 50 -15.88 -7.78 -6.03
C ASP A 50 -15.54 -9.16 -5.44
N PRO A 51 -16.29 -9.64 -4.43
CA PRO A 51 -16.00 -10.93 -3.79
C PRO A 51 -16.19 -12.14 -4.71
N LEU A 52 -16.86 -11.99 -5.86
CA LEU A 52 -16.98 -13.05 -6.85
C LEU A 52 -15.77 -13.13 -7.80
N ARG A 53 -14.95 -12.08 -7.84
CA ARG A 53 -13.79 -11.97 -8.74
C ARG A 53 -12.46 -11.85 -8.01
N HIS A 54 -12.46 -11.32 -6.80
CA HIS A 54 -11.27 -10.99 -6.03
C HIS A 54 -11.10 -11.93 -4.84
N VAL A 55 -9.85 -12.27 -4.56
CA VAL A 55 -9.45 -12.98 -3.36
C VAL A 55 -9.09 -11.95 -2.30
N SER A 56 -9.73 -12.02 -1.13
CA SER A 56 -9.34 -11.21 0.02
C SER A 56 -7.95 -11.61 0.51
N ALA A 57 -7.13 -10.63 0.86
CA ALA A 57 -5.97 -10.87 1.70
C ALA A 57 -6.47 -10.98 3.14
N GLU A 58 -6.86 -12.18 3.58
CA GLU A 58 -7.13 -12.42 4.99
C GLU A 58 -5.80 -12.40 5.76
N LEU A 59 -5.78 -11.70 6.90
CA LEU A 59 -4.66 -11.56 7.84
C LEU A 59 -4.48 -12.85 8.66
#